data_AF-A0A2G1DL92-F1
#
_entry.id   AF-A0A2G1DL92-F1
#
_cell.length_a   1.000
_cell.length_b   1.000
_cell.length_c   1.000
_cell.angle_alpha   90.00
_cell.angle_beta   90.00
_cell.angle_gamma   90.00
#
_symmetry.space_group_name_H-M   'P 1'
#
loop_
_entity.id
_entity.type
_entity.pdbx_description
1 polymer ?
#
loop_
_entity_poly.entity_id
_entity_poly.type
_entity_poly.pdbx_seq_one_letter_code
_entity_poly.pdbx_strand_id
1 'polypeptide(L)'
;MKTLRIAAISVALCSFLVAQNTPNKGPMPFSSFDLNNDGVITSEEFYKVRNDRMTQKAQQNMPMRNAANAPAFESMDKNKDGKITKEEFTEFRLDRMKNNMKNKGQGMGMQQGKGMGMMNNK
;
A
#
# COMPACT_ATOMS: atom_id res chain seq x y z
N MET A 1 -40.75 -44.03 8.93
CA MET A 1 -39.84 -43.58 7.86
C MET A 1 -39.52 -42.11 8.15
N LYS A 2 -38.55 -41.80 9.02
CA LYS A 2 -37.15 -41.40 8.71
C LYS A 2 -37.03 -40.37 7.56
N THR A 3 -36.38 -39.25 7.90
CA THR A 3 -35.75 -38.20 7.06
C THR A 3 -36.68 -37.07 6.59
N LEU A 4 -36.31 -35.78 6.52
CA LEU A 4 -35.00 -35.10 6.53
C LEU A 4 -35.06 -33.79 7.36
N ARG A 5 -33.95 -33.46 8.02
CA ARG A 5 -33.62 -32.11 8.48
C ARG A 5 -33.11 -31.32 7.28
N ILE A 6 -33.76 -30.20 6.94
CA ILE A 6 -33.15 -29.18 6.09
C ILE A 6 -32.85 -28.00 7.01
N ALA A 7 -31.62 -27.98 7.52
CA ALA A 7 -31.07 -26.78 8.11
C ALA A 7 -30.99 -25.74 7.00
N ALA A 8 -31.75 -24.66 7.15
CA ALA A 8 -31.61 -23.48 6.31
C ALA A 8 -30.20 -22.93 6.53
N ILE A 9 -29.29 -23.26 5.62
CA ILE A 9 -27.99 -22.61 5.49
C ILE A 9 -28.33 -21.21 4.97
N SER A 10 -28.58 -20.30 5.92
CA SER A 10 -28.84 -18.90 5.65
C SER A 10 -27.67 -18.35 4.86
N VAL A 11 -27.95 -18.08 3.60
CA VAL A 11 -27.09 -17.44 2.61
C VAL A 11 -26.44 -16.23 3.26
N ALA A 12 -25.15 -16.35 3.58
CA ALA A 12 -24.35 -15.19 3.95
C ALA A 12 -24.31 -14.29 2.71
N LEU A 13 -25.13 -13.24 2.76
CA LEU A 13 -25.07 -12.09 1.88
C LEU A 13 -23.67 -11.47 2.04
N CYS A 14 -22.69 -11.97 1.28
CA CYS A 14 -21.45 -11.24 1.03
C CYS A 14 -21.83 -10.04 0.18
N SER A 15 -22.13 -8.94 0.87
CA SER A 15 -22.30 -7.61 0.30
C SER A 15 -21.15 -7.32 -0.64
N PHE A 16 -21.47 -7.09 -1.91
CA PHE A 16 -20.56 -6.56 -2.90
C PHE A 16 -19.97 -5.25 -2.37
N LEU A 17 -18.70 -5.27 -1.95
CA LEU A 17 -17.93 -4.06 -1.71
C LEU A 17 -17.65 -3.42 -3.07
N VAL A 18 -18.50 -2.47 -3.44
CA VAL A 18 -18.19 -1.49 -4.48
C VAL A 18 -16.94 -0.75 -4.03
N ALA A 19 -15.79 -1.10 -4.62
CA ALA A 19 -14.53 -0.40 -4.38
C ALA A 19 -14.69 1.05 -4.87
N GLN A 20 -14.90 1.97 -3.93
CA GLN A 20 -14.93 3.40 -4.18
C GLN A 20 -13.56 3.82 -4.73
N ASN A 21 -13.52 4.10 -6.04
CA ASN A 21 -12.34 4.54 -6.77
C ASN A 21 -12.01 6.00 -6.41
N THR A 22 -11.58 6.22 -5.17
CA THR A 22 -10.99 7.50 -4.77
C THR A 22 -9.50 7.45 -5.07
N PRO A 23 -8.93 8.40 -5.82
CA PRO A 23 -7.49 8.49 -5.99
C PRO A 23 -6.89 8.90 -4.64
N ASN A 24 -6.65 7.90 -3.78
CA ASN A 24 -5.96 8.10 -2.52
C ASN A 24 -4.51 8.50 -2.84
N LYS A 25 -4.25 9.81 -2.85
CA LYS A 25 -2.93 10.43 -3.04
C LYS A 25 -2.07 10.20 -1.80
N GLY A 26 -1.86 8.95 -1.43
CA GLY A 26 -1.15 8.58 -0.22
C GLY A 26 -0.85 7.08 -0.12
N PRO A 27 0.05 6.70 0.80
CA PRO A 27 0.27 5.29 1.12
C PRO A 27 -1.02 4.67 1.65
N MET A 28 -1.30 3.42 1.23
CA MET A 28 -2.49 2.68 1.64
C MET A 28 -2.57 2.55 3.17
N PRO A 29 -3.74 2.77 3.79
CA PRO A 29 -3.94 2.51 5.21
C PRO A 29 -3.92 1.01 5.51
N PHE A 30 -3.62 0.64 6.76
CA PHE A 30 -3.66 -0.74 7.24
C PHE A 30 -4.99 -1.44 6.90
N SER A 31 -6.12 -0.76 7.13
CA SER A 31 -7.46 -1.28 6.88
C SER A 31 -7.79 -1.57 5.42
N SER A 32 -6.97 -1.11 4.47
CA SER A 32 -7.14 -1.50 3.06
C SER A 32 -6.51 -2.85 2.73
N PHE A 33 -5.65 -3.35 3.62
CA PHE A 33 -5.02 -4.66 3.52
C PHE A 33 -5.71 -5.71 4.39
N ASP A 34 -6.16 -5.34 5.59
CA ASP A 34 -6.93 -6.20 6.49
C ASP A 34 -8.37 -6.34 5.97
N LEU A 35 -8.62 -7.39 5.17
CA LEU A 35 -9.88 -7.56 4.43
C LEU A 35 -10.97 -8.16 5.32
N ASN A 36 -10.58 -9.02 6.25
CA ASN A 36 -11.49 -9.66 7.19
C ASN A 36 -11.70 -8.83 8.48
N ASN A 37 -10.95 -7.74 8.67
CA ASN A 37 -10.97 -6.84 9.83
C ASN A 37 -10.62 -7.55 11.15
N ASP A 38 -9.72 -8.53 11.12
CA ASP A 38 -9.27 -9.27 12.30
C ASP A 38 -8.11 -8.57 13.04
N GLY A 39 -7.63 -7.44 12.51
CA GLY A 39 -6.57 -6.65 13.11
C GLY A 39 -5.15 -7.09 12.75
N VAL A 40 -5.00 -8.10 11.88
CA VAL A 40 -3.72 -8.50 11.28
C VAL A 40 -3.84 -8.54 9.77
N ILE A 41 -2.71 -8.50 9.07
CA ILE A 41 -2.67 -8.70 7.61
C ILE A 41 -1.93 -9.99 7.35
N THR A 42 -2.60 -10.93 6.70
CA THR A 42 -1.97 -12.17 6.22
C THR A 42 -1.28 -11.96 4.87
N SER A 43 -0.40 -12.90 4.49
CA SER A 43 0.24 -12.87 3.17
C SER A 43 -0.79 -12.91 2.04
N GLU A 44 -1.85 -13.72 2.18
CA GLU A 44 -2.93 -13.83 1.21
C GLU A 44 -3.64 -12.49 0.97
N GLU A 45 -4.05 -11.82 2.04
CA GLU A 45 -4.71 -10.52 1.96
C GLU A 45 -3.79 -9.46 1.35
N PHE A 46 -2.52 -9.46 1.76
CA PHE A 46 -1.52 -8.54 1.24
C PHE A 46 -1.33 -8.68 -0.28
N TYR A 47 -1.15 -9.91 -0.79
CA TYR A 47 -0.96 -10.15 -2.22
C TYR A 47 -2.24 -9.93 -3.02
N LYS A 48 -3.41 -10.25 -2.45
CA LYS A 48 -4.71 -9.98 -3.07
C LYS A 48 -4.89 -8.50 -3.35
N VAL A 49 -4.72 -7.65 -2.34
CA VAL A 49 -4.85 -6.19 -2.49
C VAL A 49 -3.83 -5.62 -3.48
N ARG A 50 -2.61 -6.18 -3.51
CA ARG A 50 -1.61 -5.79 -4.50
C ARG A 50 -2.00 -6.16 -5.92
N ASN A 51 -2.44 -7.39 -6.14
CA ASN A 51 -2.83 -7.86 -7.45
C ASN A 51 -4.03 -7.07 -7.98
N ASP A 52 -5.01 -6.80 -7.13
CA ASP A 52 -6.19 -6.00 -7.47
C ASP A 52 -5.78 -4.58 -7.88
N ARG A 53 -4.86 -3.97 -7.14
CA ARG A 53 -4.33 -2.64 -7.49
C ARG A 53 -3.53 -2.64 -8.80
N MET A 54 -2.71 -3.66 -9.04
CA MET A 54 -2.00 -3.79 -10.31
C MET A 54 -2.98 -3.95 -11.47
N THR A 55 -4.02 -4.75 -11.30
CA THR A 55 -5.07 -4.94 -12.30
C THR A 55 -5.82 -3.64 -12.57
N GLN A 56 -6.25 -2.93 -11.53
CA GLN A 56 -6.94 -1.64 -11.67
C GLN A 56 -6.09 -0.59 -12.37
N LYS A 57 -4.80 -0.47 -12.01
CA LYS A 57 -3.88 0.44 -12.68
C LYS A 57 -3.68 0.09 -14.15
N ALA A 58 -3.59 -1.20 -14.49
CA ALA A 58 -3.46 -1.66 -15.87
C ALA A 58 -4.72 -1.31 -16.68
N GLN A 59 -5.91 -1.53 -16.11
CA GLN A 59 -7.19 -1.15 -16.71
C GLN A 59 -7.33 0.36 -16.93
N GLN A 60 -6.79 1.17 -16.01
CA GLN A 60 -6.79 2.63 -16.10
C GLN A 60 -5.63 3.19 -16.95
N ASN A 61 -4.85 2.33 -17.61
CA ASN A 61 -3.64 2.68 -18.36
C ASN A 61 -2.66 3.56 -17.55
N MET A 62 -2.62 3.37 -16.22
CA MET A 62 -1.73 4.10 -15.33
C MET A 62 -0.34 3.46 -15.33
N PRO A 63 0.74 4.27 -15.31
CA PRO A 63 2.09 3.74 -15.30
C PRO A 63 2.39 3.02 -13.97
N MET A 64 2.95 1.81 -14.07
CA MET A 64 3.40 0.99 -12.92
C MET A 64 4.72 1.48 -12.31
N ARG A 65 4.81 2.78 -12.05
CA ARG A 65 5.99 3.40 -11.46
C ARG A 65 6.33 2.70 -10.14
N ASN A 66 7.59 2.31 -9.97
CA ASN A 66 8.12 1.70 -8.77
C ASN A 66 7.48 0.35 -8.37
N ALA A 67 6.86 -0.38 -9.31
CA ALA A 67 6.35 -1.73 -9.03
C ALA A 67 7.46 -2.68 -8.55
N ALA A 68 8.67 -2.58 -9.13
CA ALA A 68 9.85 -3.33 -8.70
C ALA A 68 10.36 -2.97 -7.29
N ASN A 69 10.10 -1.74 -6.82
CA ASN A 69 10.49 -1.25 -5.49
C ASN A 69 9.35 -1.40 -4.46
N ALA A 70 8.33 -2.18 -4.80
CA ALA A 70 7.26 -2.49 -3.87
C ALA A 70 7.79 -3.46 -2.81
N PRO A 71 7.56 -3.20 -1.51
CA PRO A 71 8.15 -3.99 -0.44
C PRO A 71 7.54 -5.39 -0.38
N ALA A 72 8.30 -6.44 -0.08
CA ALA A 72 7.73 -7.78 0.04
C ALA A 72 6.96 -7.93 1.37
N PHE A 73 6.09 -8.94 1.49
CA PHE A 73 5.37 -9.20 2.76
C PHE A 73 6.37 -9.47 3.88
N GLU A 74 7.37 -10.28 3.58
CA GLU A 74 8.47 -10.71 4.46
C GLU A 74 9.37 -9.55 4.92
N SER A 75 9.31 -8.40 4.23
CA SER A 75 10.02 -7.19 4.66
C SER A 75 9.26 -6.37 5.71
N MET A 76 7.97 -6.66 5.89
CA MET A 76 7.08 -6.03 6.87
C MET A 76 6.87 -6.91 8.09
N ASP A 77 6.76 -8.23 7.91
CA ASP A 77 6.69 -9.24 8.97
C ASP A 77 8.06 -9.39 9.66
N LYS A 78 8.32 -8.58 10.69
CA LYS A 78 9.64 -8.50 11.35
C LYS A 78 9.89 -9.70 12.25
N ASN A 79 8.84 -10.16 12.93
CA ASN A 79 8.93 -11.28 13.86
C ASN A 79 8.79 -12.64 13.15
N LYS A 80 8.42 -12.65 11.85
CA LYS A 80 8.26 -13.84 11.00
C LYS A 80 7.17 -14.79 11.48
N ASP A 81 6.10 -14.24 12.04
CA ASP A 81 4.96 -15.02 12.52
C ASP A 81 3.91 -15.29 11.42
N GLY A 82 4.15 -14.79 10.21
CA GLY A 82 3.27 -14.94 9.06
C GLY A 82 2.11 -13.95 9.03
N LYS A 83 2.13 -12.94 9.91
CA LYS A 83 1.12 -11.88 10.03
C LYS A 83 1.83 -10.53 10.12
N ILE A 84 1.13 -9.47 9.72
CA ILE A 84 1.60 -8.10 9.93
C ILE A 84 0.61 -7.41 10.85
N THR A 85 1.09 -7.02 12.02
CA THR A 85 0.34 -6.23 12.99
C THR A 85 0.28 -4.75 12.61
N LYS A 86 -0.59 -3.98 13.28
CA LYS A 86 -0.66 -2.51 13.07
C LYS A 86 0.64 -1.83 13.45
N GLU A 87 1.30 -2.34 14.49
CA GLU A 87 2.56 -1.87 15.01
C GLU A 87 3.66 -2.04 13.97
N GLU A 88 3.82 -3.26 13.44
CA GLU A 88 4.80 -3.56 12.38
C GLU A 88 4.55 -2.75 11.10
N PHE A 89 3.28 -2.61 10.70
CA PHE A 89 2.91 -1.79 9.55
C PHE A 89 3.29 -0.31 9.73
N THR A 90 3.07 0.22 10.94
CA THR A 90 3.38 1.62 11.28
C THR A 90 4.88 1.83 11.32
N GLU A 91 5.63 0.94 11.98
CA GLU A 91 7.09 0.98 12.02
C GLU A 91 7.69 0.93 10.61
N PHE A 92 7.23 -0.01 9.78
CA PHE A 92 7.67 -0.13 8.40
C PHE A 92 7.46 1.19 7.62
N ARG A 93 6.31 1.84 7.81
CA ARG A 93 6.01 3.14 7.17
C ARG A 93 6.95 4.25 7.68
N LEU A 94 7.21 4.30 8.98
CA LEU A 94 8.13 5.28 9.59
C LEU A 94 9.55 5.08 9.07
N ASP A 95 10.03 3.85 8.99
CA ASP A 95 11.37 3.53 8.49
C ASP A 95 11.53 3.92 7.02
N ARG A 96 10.53 3.61 6.19
CA ARG A 96 10.50 4.05 4.78
C ARG A 96 10.50 5.58 4.67
N MET A 97 9.75 6.28 5.50
CA MET A 97 9.71 7.75 5.49
C MET A 97 11.07 8.33 5.88
N LYS A 98 11.70 7.81 6.94
CA LYS A 98 13.04 8.23 7.39
C LYS A 98 14.09 7.99 6.31
N ASN A 99 14.07 6.83 5.65
CA ASN A 99 15.01 6.50 4.59
C ASN A 99 14.84 7.41 3.37
N ASN A 100 13.59 7.69 2.98
CA ASN A 100 13.31 8.65 1.90
C ASN A 100 13.74 10.08 2.26
N MET A 101 13.62 10.48 3.53
CA MET A 101 14.03 11.81 4.00
C MET A 101 15.55 11.97 4.00
N LYS A 102 16.29 10.96 4.50
CA LYS A 102 17.76 10.93 4.45
C LYS A 102 18.29 11.04 3.02
N ASN A 103 17.68 10.32 2.08
CA ASN A 103 18.08 10.36 0.67
C ASN A 103 17.70 11.67 -0.04
N LYS A 104 16.65 12.37 0.41
CA LYS A 104 16.25 13.69 -0.14
C LYS A 104 17.11 14.85 0.36
N GLY A 105 17.73 14.72 1.53
CA GLY A 105 18.66 15.72 2.07
C GLY A 105 19.95 15.89 1.25
N GLN A 106 20.26 14.94 0.36
CA GLN A 106 21.48 14.96 -0.46
C GLN A 106 21.21 15.36 -1.93
N GLY A 107 19.94 15.49 -2.34
CA GLY A 107 19.55 15.72 -3.75
C GLY A 107 18.85 17.04 -4.06
N MET A 108 18.66 17.93 -3.06
CA MET A 108 18.06 19.26 -3.24
C MET A 108 18.96 20.40 -2.75
N GLY A 109 20.28 20.23 -2.89
CA GLY A 109 21.24 21.32 -2.79
C GLY A 109 21.68 21.76 -4.17
N MET A 110 21.40 23.02 -4.52
CA MET A 110 22.03 23.79 -5.62
C MET A 110 21.50 23.60 -7.05
N GLN A 111 20.26 24.01 -7.32
CA GLN A 111 19.97 24.61 -8.63
C GLN A 111 18.93 25.72 -8.55
N GLN A 112 19.19 26.73 -7.71
CA GLN A 112 18.54 28.04 -7.87
C GLN A 112 19.48 29.10 -7.31
N GLY A 113 20.18 29.81 -8.21
CA GLY A 113 21.12 30.85 -7.82
C GLY A 113 22.31 31.04 -8.76
N LYS A 114 22.11 31.05 -10.08
CA LYS A 114 23.09 31.63 -11.01
C LYS A 114 22.37 32.46 -12.07
N GLY A 115 21.76 33.54 -11.59
CA GLY A 115 21.08 34.55 -12.40
C GLY A 115 21.25 35.94 -11.79
N MET A 116 22.43 36.23 -11.23
CA MET A 116 22.72 37.52 -10.62
C MET A 116 24.12 37.98 -10.99
N GLY A 117 24.18 39.09 -11.73
CA GLY A 117 25.31 40.02 -11.75
C GLY A 117 26.58 39.58 -12.48
N MET A 118 26.63 39.84 -13.79
CA MET A 118 27.87 40.29 -14.44
C MET A 118 27.57 41.52 -15.27
N MET A 119 27.53 42.64 -14.55
CA MET A 119 27.87 43.97 -15.05
C MET A 119 29.27 43.87 -15.65
N ASN A 120 29.46 44.22 -16.92
CA ASN A 120 30.80 44.52 -17.42
C ASN A 120 30.72 45.59 -18.52
N ASN A 121 31.50 46.63 -18.28
CA ASN A 121 31.74 47.80 -19.11
C ASN A 121 32.02 47.46 -20.59
N LYS A 122 31.35 48.19 -21.48
CA LYS A 122 32.02 49.07 -22.45
C LYS A 122 31.05 50.11 -22.99
#